data_AF-A0A317XQG5-F1
#
_entry.id   AF-A0A317XQG5-F1
#
_cell.length_a   1.000
_cell.length_b   1.000
_cell.length_c   1.000
_cell.angle_alpha   90.00
_cell.angle_beta   90.00
_cell.angle_gamma   90.00
#
_symmetry.space_group_name_H-M   'P 1'
#
loop_
_entity.id
_entity.type
_entity.pdbx_description
1 polymer ?
#
loop_
_entity_poly.entity_id
_entity_poly.type
_entity_poly.pdbx_seq_one_letter_code
_entity_poly.pdbx_strand_id
1 'polypeptide(L)'
;MGGKTLTPVVGLSLLGLLAGAATQYGAFFLSPDTSVRSLAETCQMPSRQKLATDVTRGSVPQLDNFLCIVMPFFQRSVSNRLNVGLYAVMIATVIPFLYRLSFQAVSPNRKTDLLGALPILVILSVGNAFGFGPWSCILAGLVWIPGTYVALKHSSAAVPPVPTPASNIYLCNLLFAFSTTVLAATIFGDPERPLWSHAALALQFASFSYMPVLYKNLTTPKVNAEDKARSVIRRYDAEGISYSFERTWSYYRKIAAVSAFTYWYGINRIIRGLVFEEGKFDAVSMFWVFDILGLWIAITLIVASEKLTVRSKSLTHPVTGASRSPLDIECDKAILKAPAGSPWLEKSTAGFITACLAGGPGFAASMWWCSGEEEAGWKARKAWREAVAVDGKKDK
;
A
#
# COMPACT_ATOMS: atom_id res chain seq x y z
N MET A 1 -32.15 -6.09 -16.05
CA MET A 1 -30.94 -6.65 -16.69
C MET A 1 -29.86 -5.56 -16.71
N GLY A 2 -29.01 -5.48 -15.69
CA GLY A 2 -27.94 -4.47 -15.61
C GLY A 2 -26.64 -5.00 -16.22
N GLY A 3 -26.08 -4.29 -17.20
CA GLY A 3 -24.89 -4.71 -17.93
C GLY A 3 -23.68 -4.88 -17.02
N LYS A 4 -23.11 -6.09 -17.01
CA LYS A 4 -21.83 -6.42 -16.35
C LYS A 4 -20.68 -5.82 -17.17
N THR A 5 -20.39 -4.53 -17.04
CA THR A 5 -19.29 -3.91 -17.80
C THR A 5 -17.95 -4.14 -17.08
N LEU A 6 -17.10 -4.97 -17.68
CA LEU A 6 -15.69 -5.16 -17.29
C LEU A 6 -14.80 -3.98 -17.73
N THR A 7 -15.31 -3.15 -18.64
CA THR A 7 -14.62 -2.01 -19.26
C THR A 7 -13.87 -1.11 -18.27
N PRO A 8 -14.45 -0.65 -17.15
CA PRO A 8 -13.72 0.20 -16.19
C PRO A 8 -12.58 -0.54 -15.48
N VAL A 9 -12.71 -1.84 -15.24
CA VAL A 9 -11.67 -2.66 -14.60
C VAL A 9 -10.51 -2.88 -15.55
N VAL A 10 -10.81 -3.27 -16.80
CA VAL A 10 -9.80 -3.46 -17.85
C VAL A 10 -9.08 -2.15 -18.15
N GLY A 11 -9.81 -1.02 -18.24
CA GLY A 11 -9.21 0.30 -18.47
C GLY A 11 -8.24 0.70 -17.36
N LEU A 12 -8.62 0.54 -16.08
CA LEU A 12 -7.71 0.83 -14.97
C LEU A 12 -6.51 -0.12 -14.93
N SER A 13 -6.71 -1.41 -15.24
CA SER A 13 -5.61 -2.39 -15.30
C SER A 13 -4.58 -2.04 -16.38
N LEU A 14 -5.06 -1.68 -17.58
CA LEU A 14 -4.20 -1.22 -18.68
C LEU A 14 -3.47 0.07 -18.31
N LEU A 15 -4.17 1.03 -17.68
CA LEU A 15 -3.54 2.27 -17.21
C LEU A 15 -2.42 2.00 -16.20
N GLY A 16 -2.61 1.05 -15.27
CA GLY A 16 -1.57 0.63 -14.34
C GLY A 16 -0.35 0.01 -15.03
N LEU A 17 -0.56 -0.86 -16.02
CA LEU A 17 0.53 -1.45 -16.80
C LEU A 17 1.31 -0.41 -17.60
N LEU A 18 0.60 0.48 -18.29
CA LEU A 18 1.22 1.55 -19.09
C LEU A 18 1.96 2.56 -18.22
N ALA A 19 1.37 2.95 -17.08
CA ALA A 19 2.04 3.82 -16.12
C ALA A 19 3.28 3.16 -15.51
N GLY A 20 3.21 1.87 -15.22
CA GLY A 20 4.36 1.08 -14.75
C GLY A 20 5.49 1.08 -15.78
N ALA A 21 5.20 0.75 -17.03
CA ALA A 21 6.18 0.79 -18.11
C ALA A 21 6.76 2.20 -18.34
N ALA A 22 5.91 3.23 -18.35
CA ALA A 22 6.34 4.61 -18.57
C ALA A 22 7.22 5.15 -17.43
N THR A 23 6.87 4.84 -16.17
CA THR A 23 7.67 5.26 -15.02
C THR A 23 8.96 4.46 -14.89
N GLN A 24 8.97 3.17 -15.24
CA GLN A 24 10.20 2.39 -15.35
C GLN A 24 11.12 2.98 -16.42
N TYR A 25 10.57 3.31 -17.60
CA TYR A 25 11.31 3.93 -18.68
C TYR A 25 11.90 5.28 -18.24
N GLY A 26 11.08 6.12 -17.60
CA GLY A 26 11.50 7.38 -17.01
C GLY A 26 12.66 7.24 -16.03
N ALA A 27 12.53 6.29 -15.09
CA ALA A 27 13.49 6.09 -14.01
C ALA A 27 14.88 5.63 -14.50
N PHE A 28 14.95 4.82 -15.56
CA PHE A 28 16.21 4.22 -16.02
C PHE A 28 16.76 4.77 -17.34
N PHE A 29 15.89 5.22 -18.24
CA PHE A 29 16.27 5.50 -19.63
C PHE A 29 16.13 6.96 -20.04
N LEU A 30 15.36 7.77 -19.29
CA LEU A 30 15.16 9.18 -19.64
C LEU A 30 16.30 10.08 -19.14
N SER A 31 17.07 9.65 -18.15
CA SER A 31 18.25 10.39 -17.69
C SER A 31 19.37 10.36 -18.76
N PRO A 32 19.92 11.51 -19.15
CA PRO A 32 21.11 11.57 -20.00
C PRO A 32 22.36 11.03 -19.28
N ASP A 33 22.39 11.10 -17.94
CA ASP A 33 23.39 10.42 -17.12
C ASP A 33 23.11 8.91 -17.10
N THR A 34 24.08 8.13 -17.60
CA THR A 34 24.04 6.67 -17.70
C THR A 34 24.57 5.97 -16.45
N SER A 35 25.00 6.70 -15.41
CA SER A 35 25.73 6.14 -14.27
C SER A 35 24.98 5.05 -13.49
N VAL A 36 23.64 5.12 -13.41
CA VAL A 36 22.80 4.07 -12.80
C VAL A 36 22.73 2.83 -13.69
N ARG A 37 22.67 3.02 -15.02
CA ARG A 37 22.68 1.91 -16.00
C ARG A 37 24.03 1.22 -16.05
N SER A 38 25.12 1.98 -16.08
CA SER A 38 26.47 1.43 -16.07
C SER A 38 26.78 0.66 -14.79
N LEU A 39 26.23 1.09 -13.65
CA LEU A 39 26.36 0.35 -12.39
C LEU A 39 25.70 -1.04 -12.49
N ALA A 40 24.53 -1.13 -13.12
CA ALA A 40 23.85 -2.41 -13.36
C ALA A 40 24.65 -3.32 -14.32
N GLU A 41 25.31 -2.75 -15.33
CA GLU A 41 26.10 -3.50 -16.31
C GLU A 41 27.43 -4.02 -15.74
N THR A 42 28.06 -3.26 -14.84
CA THR A 42 29.38 -3.56 -14.28
C THR A 42 29.35 -4.54 -13.10
N CYS A 43 28.22 -4.65 -12.40
CA CYS A 43 28.03 -5.57 -11.28
C CYS A 43 27.77 -7.03 -11.74
N GLN A 44 28.74 -7.63 -12.42
CA GLN A 44 28.74 -9.04 -12.80
C GLN A 44 29.81 -9.82 -12.03
N MET A 45 29.52 -11.08 -11.69
CA MET A 45 30.45 -12.04 -11.10
C MET A 45 30.86 -13.07 -12.17
N PRO A 46 32.01 -12.89 -12.89
CA PRO A 46 32.40 -13.77 -14.00
C PRO A 46 32.71 -15.21 -13.57
N SER A 47 33.10 -15.41 -12.31
CA SER A 47 33.37 -16.72 -11.71
C SER A 47 32.13 -17.63 -11.69
N ARG A 48 30.92 -17.06 -11.73
CA ARG A 48 29.65 -17.81 -11.68
C ARG A 48 29.23 -18.43 -13.01
N GLN A 49 29.56 -17.81 -14.14
CA GLN A 49 29.29 -18.41 -15.46
C GLN A 49 29.98 -19.78 -15.62
N LYS A 50 30.93 -20.09 -14.73
CA LYS A 50 31.68 -21.34 -14.67
C LYS A 50 31.15 -22.35 -13.63
N LEU A 51 30.15 -22.00 -12.81
CA LEU A 51 29.59 -22.89 -11.78
C LEU A 51 28.57 -23.86 -12.41
N ALA A 52 28.85 -25.17 -12.32
CA ALA A 52 27.97 -26.21 -12.82
C ALA A 52 26.58 -26.26 -12.13
N THR A 53 26.48 -25.71 -10.91
CA THR A 53 25.25 -25.63 -10.12
C THR A 53 24.39 -24.40 -10.44
N ASP A 54 24.86 -23.49 -11.29
CA ASP A 54 24.08 -22.33 -11.68
C ASP A 54 23.02 -22.70 -12.72
N VAL A 55 21.86 -23.16 -12.24
CA VAL A 55 20.68 -23.51 -13.07
C VAL A 55 20.22 -22.33 -13.93
N THR A 56 20.50 -21.09 -13.49
CA THR A 56 20.12 -19.88 -14.23
C THR A 56 21.15 -19.46 -15.27
N ARG A 57 22.33 -20.11 -15.36
CA ARG A 57 23.44 -19.77 -16.26
C ARG A 57 23.75 -18.27 -16.32
N GLY A 58 23.72 -17.60 -15.17
CA GLY A 58 23.94 -16.15 -15.06
C GLY A 58 22.78 -15.27 -15.54
N SER A 59 21.64 -15.81 -15.98
CA SER A 59 20.47 -15.03 -16.43
C SER A 59 19.71 -14.35 -15.29
N VAL A 60 19.86 -14.82 -14.04
CA VAL A 60 19.29 -14.16 -12.85
C VAL A 60 20.43 -13.61 -11.99
N PRO A 61 20.52 -12.30 -11.73
CA PRO A 61 21.60 -11.73 -10.92
C PRO A 61 21.59 -12.34 -9.49
N GLN A 62 22.79 -12.59 -8.93
CA GLN A 62 22.90 -13.04 -7.54
C GLN A 62 22.44 -11.94 -6.59
N LEU A 63 22.10 -12.32 -5.36
CA LEU A 63 21.89 -11.37 -4.27
C LEU A 63 23.11 -10.44 -4.10
N ASP A 64 24.33 -10.96 -4.26
CA ASP A 64 25.56 -10.17 -4.19
C ASP A 64 25.70 -9.16 -5.35
N ASN A 65 25.27 -9.53 -6.56
CA ASN A 65 25.18 -8.58 -7.68
C ASN A 65 24.12 -7.50 -7.41
N PHE A 66 23.05 -7.88 -6.71
CA PHE A 66 22.02 -6.95 -6.28
C PHE A 66 22.58 -5.96 -5.24
N LEU A 67 23.34 -6.43 -4.26
CA LEU A 67 24.02 -5.58 -3.29
C LEU A 67 25.04 -4.65 -3.95
N CYS A 68 25.76 -5.13 -4.97
CA CYS A 68 26.70 -4.33 -5.77
C CYS A 68 26.02 -3.15 -6.48
N ILE A 69 24.77 -3.30 -6.92
CA ILE A 69 24.02 -2.23 -7.58
C ILE A 69 23.34 -1.33 -6.55
N VAL A 70 22.69 -1.94 -5.57
CA VAL A 70 21.75 -1.22 -4.72
C VAL A 70 22.46 -0.45 -3.61
N MET A 71 23.57 -0.95 -3.06
CA MET A 71 24.30 -0.24 -2.01
C MET A 71 24.89 1.09 -2.51
N PRO A 72 25.63 1.16 -3.64
CA PRO A 72 26.13 2.43 -4.15
C PRO A 72 25.00 3.37 -4.58
N PHE A 73 23.88 2.84 -5.10
CA PHE A 73 22.70 3.64 -5.41
C PHE A 73 22.13 4.33 -4.17
N PHE A 74 21.97 3.60 -3.05
CA PHE A 74 21.51 4.19 -1.79
C PHE A 74 22.53 5.15 -1.19
N GLN A 75 23.84 4.88 -1.30
CA GLN A 75 24.87 5.84 -0.88
C GLN A 75 24.76 7.17 -1.65
N ARG A 76 24.57 7.10 -2.98
CA ARG A 76 24.33 8.31 -3.80
C ARG A 76 22.98 8.97 -3.52
N SER A 77 21.98 8.20 -3.07
CA SER A 77 20.68 8.75 -2.66
C SER A 77 20.78 9.57 -1.38
N VAL A 78 21.77 9.32 -0.53
CA VAL A 78 21.98 10.06 0.72
C VAL A 78 23.15 11.04 0.67
N SER A 79 23.88 11.12 -0.44
CA SER A 79 25.08 11.95 -0.57
C SER A 79 24.79 13.43 -0.77
N ASN A 80 23.61 13.78 -1.29
CA ASN A 80 23.22 15.17 -1.51
C ASN A 80 21.81 15.46 -0.98
N ARG A 81 21.55 16.75 -0.72
CA ARG A 81 20.30 17.19 -0.08
C ARG A 81 19.07 16.92 -0.94
N LEU A 82 19.19 17.09 -2.26
CA LEU A 82 18.10 16.88 -3.22
C LEU A 82 17.62 15.43 -3.19
N ASN A 83 18.55 14.48 -3.30
CA ASN A 83 18.28 13.04 -3.30
C ASN A 83 17.73 12.58 -1.95
N VAL A 84 18.26 13.09 -0.83
CA VAL A 84 17.67 12.82 0.50
C VAL A 84 16.22 13.30 0.56
N GLY A 85 15.94 14.47 -0.02
CA GLY A 85 14.59 15.03 -0.08
C GLY A 85 13.64 14.17 -0.91
N LEU A 86 14.05 13.76 -2.10
CA LEU A 86 13.27 12.88 -2.99
C LEU A 86 13.05 11.50 -2.34
N TYR A 87 14.08 10.90 -1.76
CA TYR A 87 13.96 9.63 -1.04
C TYR A 87 12.99 9.73 0.15
N ALA A 88 13.01 10.83 0.90
CA ALA A 88 12.04 11.07 1.97
C ALA A 88 10.59 11.19 1.45
N VAL A 89 10.36 11.90 0.33
CA VAL A 89 9.02 11.97 -0.30
C VAL A 89 8.55 10.59 -0.75
N MET A 90 9.48 9.77 -1.27
CA MET A 90 9.18 8.39 -1.63
C MET A 90 8.76 7.56 -0.41
N ILE A 91 9.52 7.65 0.69
CA ILE A 91 9.21 6.98 1.96
C ILE A 91 7.86 7.41 2.52
N ALA A 92 7.56 8.71 2.48
CA ALA A 92 6.27 9.26 2.91
C ALA A 92 5.09 8.60 2.19
N THR A 93 5.30 8.09 0.98
CA THR A 93 4.27 7.44 0.17
C THR A 93 4.28 5.91 0.29
N VAL A 94 5.47 5.29 0.31
CA VAL A 94 5.62 3.82 0.31
C VAL A 94 5.16 3.21 1.63
N ILE A 95 5.37 3.90 2.75
CA ILE A 95 4.98 3.44 4.07
C ILE A 95 3.45 3.25 4.17
N PRO A 96 2.62 4.28 3.89
CA PRO A 96 1.16 4.12 3.85
C PRO A 96 0.70 3.00 2.93
N PHE A 97 1.33 2.89 1.77
CA PHE A 97 1.02 1.88 0.78
C PHE A 97 1.30 0.46 1.30
N LEU A 98 2.50 0.19 1.81
CA LEU A 98 2.86 -1.11 2.40
C LEU A 98 1.99 -1.46 3.61
N TYR A 99 1.63 -0.47 4.44
CA TYR A 99 0.69 -0.68 5.54
C TYR A 99 -0.69 -1.11 5.04
N ARG A 100 -1.22 -0.45 4.00
CA ARG A 100 -2.48 -0.83 3.38
C ARG A 100 -2.44 -2.25 2.83
N LEU A 101 -1.39 -2.60 2.08
CA LEU A 101 -1.25 -3.94 1.52
C LEU A 101 -1.19 -5.00 2.63
N SER A 102 -0.39 -4.74 3.68
CA SER A 102 -0.23 -5.65 4.82
C SER A 102 -1.56 -5.89 5.53
N PHE A 103 -2.30 -4.81 5.80
CA PHE A 103 -3.59 -4.90 6.44
C PHE A 103 -4.60 -5.69 5.60
N GLN A 104 -4.66 -5.44 4.28
CA GLN A 104 -5.52 -6.22 3.38
C GLN A 104 -5.13 -7.70 3.36
N ALA A 105 -3.84 -8.01 3.32
CA ALA A 105 -3.36 -9.40 3.31
C ALA A 105 -3.75 -10.18 4.57
N VAL A 106 -3.78 -9.54 5.74
CA VAL A 106 -4.13 -10.22 7.01
C VAL A 106 -5.61 -10.08 7.39
N SER A 107 -6.41 -9.40 6.57
CA SER A 107 -7.85 -9.23 6.82
C SER A 107 -8.63 -10.45 6.32
N PRO A 108 -9.64 -10.92 7.07
CA PRO A 108 -10.57 -11.92 6.54
C PRO A 108 -11.45 -11.35 5.41
N ASN A 109 -11.55 -10.02 5.33
CA ASN A 109 -12.38 -9.33 4.36
C ASN A 109 -11.72 -9.31 2.99
N ARG A 110 -12.50 -9.62 1.94
CA ARG A 110 -12.11 -9.40 0.54
C ARG A 110 -10.85 -10.18 0.12
N LYS A 111 -10.45 -11.17 0.91
CA LYS A 111 -9.29 -12.01 0.64
C LYS A 111 -9.52 -12.81 -0.65
N THR A 112 -8.57 -12.71 -1.57
CA THR A 112 -8.49 -13.50 -2.80
C THR A 112 -7.06 -13.99 -2.98
N ASP A 113 -6.84 -14.90 -3.92
CA ASP A 113 -5.49 -15.40 -4.22
C ASP A 113 -4.59 -14.28 -4.77
N LEU A 114 -5.20 -13.23 -5.35
CA LEU A 114 -4.53 -12.04 -5.84
C LEU A 114 -4.29 -11.01 -4.72
N LEU A 115 -5.26 -10.78 -3.82
CA LEU A 115 -5.13 -9.86 -2.68
C LEU A 115 -4.47 -10.56 -1.47
N GLY A 116 -3.33 -11.20 -1.71
CA GLY A 116 -2.55 -11.91 -0.71
C GLY A 116 -1.32 -11.14 -0.22
N ALA A 117 -0.45 -11.81 0.54
CA ALA A 117 0.84 -11.25 0.97
C ALA A 117 1.93 -11.36 -0.11
N LEU A 118 1.80 -12.29 -1.08
CA LEU A 118 2.80 -12.51 -2.12
C LEU A 118 3.14 -11.24 -2.93
N PRO A 119 2.16 -10.40 -3.36
CA PRO A 119 2.46 -9.16 -4.06
C PRO A 119 3.32 -8.19 -3.24
N ILE A 120 3.17 -8.18 -1.91
CA ILE A 120 4.00 -7.37 -1.00
C ILE A 120 5.45 -7.84 -1.07
N LEU A 121 5.65 -9.16 -1.02
CA LEU A 121 6.99 -9.75 -1.11
C LEU A 121 7.65 -9.44 -2.45
N VAL A 122 6.88 -9.46 -3.55
CA VAL A 122 7.36 -9.08 -4.88
C VAL A 122 7.77 -7.60 -4.90
N ILE A 123 6.92 -6.69 -4.39
CA ILE A 123 7.21 -5.24 -4.33
C ILE A 123 8.48 -4.99 -3.52
N LEU A 124 8.62 -5.62 -2.36
CA LEU A 124 9.78 -5.42 -1.50
C LEU A 124 11.06 -6.03 -2.09
N SER A 125 10.96 -7.15 -2.81
CA SER A 125 12.14 -7.78 -3.40
C SER A 125 12.61 -7.06 -4.66
N VAL A 126 11.68 -6.65 -5.51
CA VAL A 126 11.97 -6.07 -6.83
C VAL A 126 12.08 -4.55 -6.76
N GLY A 127 11.25 -3.90 -5.94
CA GLY A 127 11.19 -2.45 -5.82
C GLY A 127 12.48 -1.82 -5.29
N ASN A 128 13.26 -2.54 -4.48
CA ASN A 128 14.56 -2.08 -3.99
C ASN A 128 15.59 -1.84 -5.11
N ALA A 129 15.53 -2.56 -6.23
CA ALA A 129 16.44 -2.33 -7.36
C ALA A 129 15.78 -1.66 -8.55
N PHE A 130 14.50 -1.96 -8.81
CA PHE A 130 13.82 -1.52 -10.01
C PHE A 130 12.82 -0.39 -9.77
N GLY A 131 12.73 0.12 -8.54
CA GLY A 131 11.80 1.17 -8.14
C GLY A 131 10.50 0.60 -7.61
N PHE A 132 10.05 1.09 -6.46
CA PHE A 132 8.78 0.65 -5.88
C PHE A 132 7.58 1.16 -6.66
N GLY A 133 7.65 2.36 -7.24
CA GLY A 133 6.59 3.01 -7.99
C GLY A 133 6.17 2.26 -9.25
N PRO A 134 7.07 2.03 -10.21
CA PRO A 134 6.76 1.27 -11.43
C PRO A 134 6.15 -0.10 -11.13
N TRP A 135 6.76 -0.83 -10.19
CA TRP A 135 6.28 -2.15 -9.78
C TRP A 135 4.95 -2.10 -9.01
N SER A 136 4.71 -1.06 -8.23
CA SER A 136 3.41 -0.83 -7.61
C SER A 136 2.33 -0.55 -8.64
N CYS A 137 2.64 0.15 -9.73
CA CYS A 137 1.73 0.36 -10.86
C CYS A 137 1.40 -0.95 -11.58
N ILE A 138 2.43 -1.75 -11.90
CA ILE A 138 2.26 -3.06 -12.55
C ILE A 138 1.39 -3.97 -11.68
N LEU A 139 1.67 -4.06 -10.38
CA LEU A 139 0.91 -4.89 -9.46
C LEU A 139 -0.48 -4.33 -9.15
N ALA A 140 -0.65 -3.01 -9.15
CA ALA A 140 -1.99 -2.43 -9.12
C ALA A 140 -2.81 -2.92 -10.33
N GLY A 141 -2.21 -2.89 -11.52
CA GLY A 141 -2.85 -3.30 -12.77
C GLY A 141 -3.14 -4.80 -12.86
N LEU A 142 -2.18 -5.66 -12.51
CA LEU A 142 -2.26 -7.12 -12.66
C LEU A 142 -2.89 -7.84 -11.48
N VAL A 143 -2.78 -7.28 -10.28
CA VAL A 143 -3.12 -7.99 -9.05
C VAL A 143 -4.21 -7.28 -8.28
N TRP A 144 -4.02 -6.01 -7.93
CA TRP A 144 -4.95 -5.32 -7.05
C TRP A 144 -6.30 -5.05 -7.70
N ILE A 145 -6.31 -4.46 -8.89
CA ILE A 145 -7.54 -4.13 -9.61
C ILE A 145 -8.33 -5.40 -9.96
N PRO A 146 -7.73 -6.46 -10.55
CA PRO A 146 -8.43 -7.72 -10.76
C PRO A 146 -8.84 -8.39 -9.45
N GLY A 147 -7.98 -8.37 -8.43
CA GLY A 147 -8.24 -8.98 -7.12
C GLY A 147 -9.42 -8.33 -6.38
N THR A 148 -9.55 -7.01 -6.42
CA THR A 148 -10.69 -6.27 -5.84
C THR A 148 -11.99 -6.56 -6.58
N TYR A 149 -11.93 -6.73 -7.91
CA TYR A 149 -13.06 -7.14 -8.71
C TYR A 149 -13.51 -8.59 -8.42
N VAL A 150 -12.55 -9.51 -8.32
CA VAL A 150 -12.79 -10.91 -7.93
C VAL A 150 -13.40 -10.96 -6.52
N ALA A 151 -12.85 -10.19 -5.58
CA ALA A 151 -13.40 -10.09 -4.22
C ALA A 151 -14.86 -9.61 -4.21
N LEU A 152 -15.20 -8.63 -5.03
CA LEU A 152 -16.57 -8.14 -5.19
C LEU A 152 -17.51 -9.22 -5.74
N LYS A 153 -17.10 -9.96 -6.78
CA LYS A 153 -17.94 -11.01 -7.40
C LYS A 153 -18.16 -12.22 -6.50
N HIS A 154 -17.13 -12.64 -5.79
CA HIS A 154 -17.18 -13.83 -4.94
C HIS A 154 -17.71 -13.55 -3.54
N SER A 155 -17.97 -12.29 -3.20
CA SER A 155 -18.67 -11.93 -1.98
C SER A 155 -20.17 -11.94 -2.29
N SER A 156 -20.86 -12.99 -1.86
CA SER A 156 -22.34 -13.03 -1.83
C SER A 156 -22.89 -12.28 -0.63
N ALA A 157 -22.01 -11.71 0.20
CA ALA A 157 -22.36 -11.14 1.47
C ALA A 157 -23.00 -9.77 1.28
N ALA A 158 -24.32 -9.70 1.47
CA ALA A 158 -24.95 -8.50 2.02
C ALA A 158 -24.45 -8.23 3.46
N VAL A 159 -23.75 -9.20 4.06
CA VAL A 159 -23.19 -9.16 5.43
C VAL A 159 -22.00 -8.20 5.51
N PRO A 160 -21.93 -7.40 6.57
CA PRO A 160 -20.88 -6.41 6.71
C PRO A 160 -19.50 -6.98 7.02
N PRO A 161 -18.46 -6.11 6.97
CA PRO A 161 -17.08 -6.50 7.21
C PRO A 161 -16.88 -7.18 8.57
N VAL A 162 -16.03 -8.21 8.59
CA VAL A 162 -15.60 -8.93 9.78
C VAL A 162 -14.40 -8.22 10.40
N PRO A 163 -14.28 -8.13 11.74
CA PRO A 163 -13.08 -7.56 12.36
C PRO A 163 -11.81 -8.33 11.96
N THR A 164 -10.75 -7.59 11.63
CA THR A 164 -9.41 -8.17 11.56
C THR A 164 -8.93 -8.46 12.99
N PRO A 165 -8.45 -9.68 13.30
CA PRO A 165 -8.00 -10.01 14.66
C PRO A 165 -6.97 -9.03 15.19
N ALA A 166 -7.08 -8.65 16.47
CA ALA A 166 -6.19 -7.69 17.10
C ALA A 166 -4.70 -8.07 16.96
N SER A 167 -4.36 -9.35 17.07
CA SER A 167 -3.01 -9.86 16.85
C SER A 167 -2.43 -9.50 15.48
N ASN A 168 -3.28 -9.54 14.44
CA ASN A 168 -2.86 -9.23 13.07
C ASN A 168 -2.64 -7.72 12.91
N ILE A 169 -3.47 -6.90 13.55
CA ILE A 169 -3.29 -5.44 13.60
C ILE A 169 -1.96 -5.10 14.27
N TYR A 170 -1.66 -5.72 15.42
CA TYR A 170 -0.38 -5.48 16.11
C TYR A 170 0.82 -5.93 15.30
N LEU A 171 0.72 -7.07 14.60
CA LEU A 171 1.77 -7.52 13.70
C LEU A 171 2.07 -6.47 12.62
N CYS A 172 1.05 -5.97 11.92
CA CYS A 172 1.24 -4.93 10.90
C CYS A 172 1.88 -3.66 11.48
N ASN A 173 1.49 -3.26 12.70
CA ASN A 173 2.06 -2.09 13.36
C ASN A 173 3.51 -2.29 13.81
N LEU A 174 3.86 -3.49 14.31
CA LEU A 174 5.23 -3.81 14.68
C LEU A 174 6.15 -3.76 13.46
N LEU A 175 5.69 -4.32 12.33
CA LEU A 175 6.43 -4.25 11.06
C LEU A 175 6.56 -2.83 10.56
N PHE A 176 5.49 -2.04 10.64
CA PHE A 176 5.54 -0.62 10.32
C PHE A 176 6.57 0.14 11.18
N ALA A 177 6.59 -0.09 12.50
CA ALA A 177 7.55 0.54 13.40
C ALA A 177 8.99 0.13 13.06
N PHE A 178 9.22 -1.16 12.79
CA PHE A 178 10.52 -1.68 12.37
C PHE A 178 10.98 -1.04 11.04
N SER A 179 10.14 -1.08 10.01
CA SER A 179 10.46 -0.49 8.70
C SER A 179 10.72 1.01 8.80
N THR A 180 9.93 1.75 9.58
CA THR A 180 10.14 3.20 9.79
C THR A 180 11.46 3.46 10.49
N THR A 181 11.85 2.63 11.46
CA THR A 181 13.12 2.76 12.18
C THR A 181 14.31 2.50 11.25
N VAL A 182 14.24 1.45 10.43
CA VAL A 182 15.28 1.15 9.43
C VAL A 182 15.41 2.28 8.41
N LEU A 183 14.30 2.82 7.91
CA LEU A 183 14.29 3.94 6.97
C LEU A 183 14.80 5.25 7.60
N ALA A 184 14.48 5.50 8.87
CA ALA A 184 15.04 6.64 9.59
C ALA A 184 16.57 6.50 9.73
N ALA A 185 17.06 5.29 10.04
CA ALA A 185 18.49 5.02 10.13
C ALA A 185 19.21 5.19 8.78
N THR A 186 18.57 4.91 7.64
CA THR A 186 19.18 5.18 6.31
C THR A 186 19.18 6.66 5.93
N ILE A 187 18.22 7.46 6.39
CA ILE A 187 18.18 8.91 6.13
C ILE A 187 19.12 9.69 7.07
N PHE A 188 19.12 9.36 8.36
CA PHE A 188 19.82 10.13 9.40
C PHE A 188 21.16 9.52 9.81
N GLY A 189 21.42 8.27 9.43
CA GLY A 189 22.70 7.62 9.69
C GLY A 189 23.82 8.15 8.80
N ASP A 190 25.02 8.22 9.35
CA ASP A 190 26.25 8.53 8.62
C ASP A 190 26.60 7.36 7.66
N PRO A 191 26.68 7.58 6.34
CA PRO A 191 26.94 6.53 5.35
C PRO A 191 28.26 5.79 5.53
N GLU A 192 29.23 6.41 6.21
CA GLU A 192 30.54 5.80 6.51
C GLU A 192 30.51 4.91 7.75
N ARG A 193 29.41 4.96 8.52
CA ARG A 193 29.30 4.23 9.80
C ARG A 193 28.53 2.93 9.68
N PRO A 194 28.82 1.95 10.56
CA PRO A 194 28.15 0.65 10.55
C PRO A 194 26.62 0.75 10.63
N LEU A 195 26.06 1.69 11.40
CA LEU A 195 24.61 1.83 11.55
C LEU A 195 23.90 2.00 10.20
N TRP A 196 24.45 2.84 9.32
CA TRP A 196 23.87 3.06 8.00
C TRP A 196 23.98 1.81 7.13
N SER A 197 25.14 1.13 7.13
CA SER A 197 25.33 -0.10 6.36
C SER A 197 24.36 -1.21 6.79
N HIS A 198 24.14 -1.39 8.11
CA HIS A 198 23.17 -2.36 8.62
C HIS A 198 21.74 -1.98 8.23
N ALA A 199 21.38 -0.69 8.28
CA ALA A 199 20.07 -0.22 7.88
C ALA A 199 19.83 -0.41 6.36
N ALA A 200 20.81 -0.08 5.53
CA ALA A 200 20.75 -0.29 4.09
C ALA A 200 20.62 -1.78 3.73
N LEU A 201 21.37 -2.66 4.41
CA LEU A 201 21.20 -4.11 4.29
C LEU A 201 19.81 -4.57 4.73
N ALA A 202 19.30 -4.08 5.87
CA ALA A 202 17.96 -4.42 6.34
C ALA A 202 16.86 -4.04 5.35
N LEU A 203 17.03 -2.94 4.59
CA LEU A 203 16.11 -2.60 3.49
C LEU A 203 16.15 -3.63 2.37
N GLN A 204 17.32 -4.15 1.99
CA GLN A 204 17.44 -5.18 0.96
C GLN A 204 16.71 -6.46 1.35
N PHE A 205 16.80 -6.82 2.63
CA PHE A 205 16.14 -7.99 3.19
C PHE A 205 14.74 -7.70 3.73
N ALA A 206 14.16 -6.52 3.45
CA ALA A 206 12.85 -6.14 3.96
C ALA A 206 11.76 -7.13 3.55
N SER A 207 11.85 -7.81 2.40
CA SER A 207 10.89 -8.85 2.04
C SER A 207 10.80 -9.97 3.09
N PHE A 208 11.91 -10.35 3.72
CA PHE A 208 11.93 -11.36 4.78
C PHE A 208 11.24 -10.90 6.07
N SER A 209 11.31 -9.61 6.41
CA SER A 209 10.59 -9.10 7.58
C SER A 209 9.07 -9.21 7.43
N TYR A 210 8.56 -9.36 6.20
CA TYR A 210 7.12 -9.55 5.92
C TYR A 210 6.69 -11.02 5.88
N MET A 211 7.58 -11.99 6.13
CA MET A 211 7.19 -13.41 6.24
C MET A 211 6.10 -13.69 7.29
N PRO A 212 6.08 -13.02 8.47
CA PRO A 212 4.96 -13.14 9.39
C PRO A 212 3.61 -12.71 8.78
N VAL A 213 3.60 -11.71 7.90
CA VAL A 213 2.39 -11.28 7.17
C VAL A 213 1.96 -12.38 6.20
N LEU A 214 2.92 -13.03 5.51
CA LEU A 214 2.62 -14.18 4.67
C LEU A 214 2.01 -15.33 5.49
N TYR A 215 2.62 -15.68 6.61
CA TYR A 215 2.10 -16.72 7.51
C TYR A 215 0.68 -16.38 8.01
N LYS A 216 0.44 -15.13 8.44
CA LYS A 216 -0.90 -14.67 8.85
C LYS A 216 -1.87 -14.61 7.69
N ASN A 217 -1.44 -14.23 6.50
CA ASN A 217 -2.26 -14.30 5.30
C ASN A 217 -2.69 -15.76 5.06
N LEU A 218 -1.80 -16.74 5.05
CA LEU A 218 -2.13 -18.15 4.83
C LEU A 218 -3.06 -18.73 5.91
N THR A 219 -2.87 -18.36 7.17
CA THR A 219 -3.66 -18.87 8.30
C THR A 219 -4.99 -18.15 8.53
N THR A 220 -5.14 -16.91 8.08
CA THR A 220 -6.39 -16.15 8.23
C THR A 220 -7.46 -16.72 7.28
N PRO A 221 -8.61 -17.19 7.78
CA PRO A 221 -9.61 -17.81 6.92
C PRO A 221 -10.24 -16.79 5.97
N LYS A 222 -10.52 -17.22 4.75
CA LYS A 222 -11.35 -16.47 3.80
C LYS A 222 -12.81 -16.52 4.26
N VAL A 223 -13.45 -15.36 4.39
CA VAL A 223 -14.84 -15.21 4.83
C VAL A 223 -15.64 -14.46 3.77
N ASN A 224 -16.19 -15.22 2.81
CA ASN A 224 -16.91 -14.68 1.66
C ASN A 224 -18.41 -14.99 1.66
N ALA A 225 -18.84 -15.93 2.51
CA ALA A 225 -20.23 -16.36 2.63
C ALA A 225 -20.91 -15.71 3.85
N GLU A 226 -22.20 -15.43 3.73
CA GLU A 226 -23.00 -14.70 4.72
C GLU A 226 -23.09 -15.43 6.07
N ASP A 227 -23.43 -16.72 6.05
CA ASP A 227 -23.50 -17.60 7.21
C ASP A 227 -22.17 -17.65 7.99
N LYS A 228 -21.06 -17.77 7.26
CA LYS A 228 -19.71 -17.76 7.83
C LYS A 228 -19.37 -16.40 8.42
N ALA A 229 -19.72 -15.30 7.75
CA ALA A 229 -19.49 -13.95 8.27
C ALA A 229 -20.29 -13.70 9.57
N ARG A 230 -21.57 -14.08 9.61
CA ARG A 230 -22.41 -13.97 10.82
C ARG A 230 -21.88 -14.83 11.97
N SER A 231 -21.48 -16.07 11.69
CA SER A 231 -20.91 -16.95 12.71
C SER A 231 -19.58 -16.45 13.27
N VAL A 232 -18.72 -15.82 12.45
CA VAL A 232 -17.48 -15.20 12.93
C VAL A 232 -17.80 -13.95 13.76
N ILE A 233 -18.69 -13.07 13.30
CA ILE A 233 -19.09 -11.86 14.03
C ILE A 233 -19.66 -12.22 15.42
N ARG A 234 -20.44 -13.31 15.54
CA ARG A 234 -20.97 -13.81 16.81
C ARG A 234 -19.91 -14.20 17.84
N ARG A 235 -18.69 -14.52 17.42
CA ARG A 235 -17.59 -14.90 18.33
C ARG A 235 -16.95 -13.70 19.00
N TYR A 236 -17.20 -12.50 18.50
CA TYR A 236 -16.70 -11.27 19.10
C TYR A 236 -17.79 -10.66 19.99
N ASP A 237 -17.35 -10.05 21.07
CA ASP A 237 -18.13 -9.13 21.87
C ASP A 237 -18.23 -7.75 21.20
N ALA A 238 -19.14 -6.90 21.70
CA ALA A 238 -19.31 -5.54 21.20
C ALA A 238 -18.01 -4.73 21.26
N GLU A 239 -17.27 -4.90 22.36
CA GLU A 239 -15.99 -4.24 22.59
C GLU A 239 -14.94 -4.72 21.59
N GLY A 240 -14.76 -6.03 21.40
CA GLY A 240 -13.79 -6.58 20.45
C GLY A 240 -14.02 -6.15 19.00
N ILE A 241 -15.28 -6.00 18.58
CA ILE A 241 -15.61 -5.45 17.25
C ILE A 241 -15.24 -3.97 17.17
N SER A 242 -15.70 -3.16 18.12
CA SER A 242 -15.39 -1.72 18.19
C SER A 242 -13.88 -1.50 18.21
N TYR A 243 -13.18 -2.19 19.10
CA TYR A 243 -11.74 -2.13 19.30
C TYR A 243 -10.95 -2.44 18.03
N SER A 244 -11.30 -3.52 17.31
CA SER A 244 -10.55 -3.97 16.13
C SER A 244 -10.61 -2.95 14.99
N PHE A 245 -11.79 -2.38 14.72
CA PHE A 245 -11.91 -1.34 13.71
C PHE A 245 -11.34 -0.01 14.18
N GLU A 246 -11.55 0.37 15.45
CA GLU A 246 -11.06 1.62 16.03
C GLU A 246 -9.55 1.72 16.09
N ARG A 247 -8.87 0.65 16.49
CA ARG A 247 -7.43 0.54 16.34
C ARG A 247 -7.02 0.74 14.90
N THR A 248 -7.66 0.03 13.96
CA THR A 248 -7.29 0.07 12.54
C THR A 248 -7.37 1.49 11.97
N TRP A 249 -8.52 2.17 12.09
CA TRP A 249 -8.66 3.52 11.53
C TRP A 249 -7.83 4.56 12.30
N SER A 250 -7.64 4.40 13.61
CA SER A 250 -6.71 5.23 14.39
C SER A 250 -5.26 5.10 13.89
N TYR A 251 -4.81 3.88 13.58
CA TYR A 251 -3.45 3.67 13.05
C TYR A 251 -3.27 4.26 11.65
N TYR A 252 -4.28 4.22 10.78
CA TYR A 252 -4.21 4.94 9.50
C TYR A 252 -3.98 6.44 9.71
N ARG A 253 -4.59 7.08 10.71
CA ARG A 253 -4.33 8.51 11.02
C ARG A 253 -2.92 8.76 11.53
N LYS A 254 -2.39 7.86 12.37
CA LYS A 254 -1.00 7.96 12.85
C LYS A 254 -0.02 7.85 11.70
N ILE A 255 -0.27 6.92 10.78
CA ILE A 255 0.52 6.76 9.56
C ILE A 255 0.38 7.96 8.64
N ALA A 256 -0.81 8.55 8.53
CA ALA A 256 -1.03 9.79 7.81
C ALA A 256 -0.16 10.92 8.39
N ALA A 257 -0.13 11.08 9.71
CA ALA A 257 0.69 12.09 10.37
C ALA A 257 2.19 11.89 10.12
N VAL A 258 2.69 10.65 10.24
CA VAL A 258 4.08 10.32 9.90
C VAL A 258 4.38 10.59 8.43
N SER A 259 3.48 10.20 7.53
CA SER A 259 3.59 10.46 6.09
C SER A 259 3.68 11.97 5.80
N ALA A 260 2.80 12.78 6.37
CA ALA A 260 2.80 14.23 6.18
C ALA A 260 4.07 14.90 6.71
N PHE A 261 4.55 14.48 7.89
CA PHE A 261 5.80 14.99 8.44
C PHE A 261 6.99 14.67 7.53
N THR A 262 7.12 13.42 7.09
CA THR A 262 8.21 12.98 6.21
C THR A 262 8.12 13.63 4.83
N TYR A 263 6.90 13.84 4.31
CA TYR A 263 6.65 14.56 3.06
C TYR A 263 7.18 15.98 3.14
N TRP A 264 6.79 16.76 4.16
CA TRP A 264 7.26 18.14 4.31
C TRP A 264 8.76 18.24 4.58
N TYR A 265 9.32 17.29 5.34
CA TYR A 265 10.77 17.16 5.49
C TYR A 265 11.46 17.00 4.12
N GLY A 266 10.93 16.10 3.27
CA GLY A 266 11.45 15.87 1.93
C GLY A 266 11.31 17.09 1.02
N ILE A 267 10.13 17.72 0.98
CA ILE A 267 9.89 18.95 0.20
C ILE A 267 10.83 20.08 0.64
N ASN A 268 11.03 20.28 1.95
CA ASN A 268 11.95 21.30 2.45
C ASN A 268 13.39 21.06 1.95
N ARG A 269 13.84 19.80 1.95
CA ARG A 269 15.16 19.40 1.46
C ARG A 269 15.30 19.61 -0.04
N ILE A 270 14.27 19.25 -0.82
CA ILE A 270 14.22 19.48 -2.29
C ILE A 270 14.32 20.98 -2.60
N ILE A 271 13.50 21.81 -1.96
CA ILE A 271 13.51 23.27 -2.17
C ILE A 271 14.88 23.84 -1.80
N ARG A 272 15.45 23.45 -0.65
CA ARG A 272 16.78 23.88 -0.24
C ARG A 272 17.87 23.46 -1.25
N GLY A 273 17.84 22.21 -1.69
CA GLY A 273 18.80 21.68 -2.65
C GLY A 273 18.74 22.39 -4.02
N LEU A 274 17.54 22.63 -4.54
CA LEU A 274 17.36 23.24 -5.87
C LEU A 274 17.57 24.76 -5.85
N VAL A 275 17.00 25.46 -4.86
CA VAL A 275 16.94 26.93 -4.87
C VAL A 275 18.17 27.56 -4.22
N PHE A 276 18.73 26.93 -3.18
CA PHE A 276 19.82 27.53 -2.38
C PHE A 276 21.18 26.88 -2.61
N GLU A 277 21.23 25.61 -3.01
CA GLU A 277 22.48 24.87 -3.26
C GLU A 277 22.73 24.65 -4.76
N GLU A 278 21.86 25.19 -5.64
CA GLU A 278 21.93 25.07 -7.10
C GLU A 278 22.12 23.62 -7.60
N GLY A 279 21.58 22.65 -6.84
CA GLY A 279 21.64 21.24 -7.18
C GLY A 279 20.97 20.95 -8.52
N LYS A 280 21.57 20.07 -9.32
CA LYS A 280 21.03 19.63 -10.61
C LYS A 280 20.46 18.22 -10.48
N PHE A 281 19.42 17.93 -11.27
CA PHE A 281 18.88 16.58 -11.36
C PHE A 281 19.90 15.65 -12.01
N ASP A 282 20.42 14.72 -11.22
CA ASP A 282 21.28 13.61 -11.67
C ASP A 282 20.45 12.35 -11.96
N ALA A 283 21.10 11.25 -12.38
CA ALA A 283 20.39 10.00 -12.64
C ALA A 283 19.61 9.46 -11.44
N VAL A 284 20.12 9.69 -10.21
CA VAL A 284 19.46 9.24 -8.96
C VAL A 284 18.23 10.10 -8.65
N SER A 285 18.33 11.41 -8.84
CA SER A 285 17.21 12.34 -8.70
C SER A 285 16.11 11.99 -9.67
N MET A 286 16.45 11.76 -10.94
CA MET A 286 15.51 11.37 -11.99
C MET A 286 14.85 10.03 -11.67
N PHE A 287 15.62 9.04 -11.22
CA PHE A 287 15.07 7.77 -10.74
C PHE A 287 14.00 8.00 -9.68
N TRP A 288 14.31 8.76 -8.61
CA TRP A 288 13.36 8.98 -7.53
C TRP A 288 12.13 9.77 -7.96
N VAL A 289 12.26 10.75 -8.86
CA VAL A 289 11.11 11.48 -9.40
C VAL A 289 10.12 10.51 -10.07
N PHE A 290 10.60 9.64 -10.96
CA PHE A 290 9.74 8.68 -11.62
C PHE A 290 9.23 7.57 -10.69
N ASP A 291 10.01 7.20 -9.69
CA ASP A 291 9.59 6.25 -8.66
C ASP A 291 8.44 6.80 -7.80
N ILE A 292 8.54 8.07 -7.38
CA ILE A 292 7.48 8.79 -6.68
C ILE A 292 6.23 8.90 -7.55
N LEU A 293 6.37 9.32 -8.82
CA LEU A 293 5.25 9.44 -9.75
C LEU A 293 4.55 8.09 -9.96
N GLY A 294 5.31 7.01 -10.14
CA GLY A 294 4.76 5.67 -10.28
C GLY A 294 3.94 5.28 -9.05
N LEU A 295 4.47 5.53 -7.85
CA LEU A 295 3.77 5.19 -6.63
C LEU A 295 2.50 6.04 -6.41
N TRP A 296 2.53 7.32 -6.80
CA TRP A 296 1.38 8.21 -6.75
C TRP A 296 0.26 7.74 -7.69
N ILE A 297 0.63 7.32 -8.90
CA ILE A 297 -0.31 6.74 -9.86
C ILE A 297 -0.88 5.43 -9.30
N ALA A 298 -0.05 4.54 -8.78
CA ALA A 298 -0.48 3.26 -8.20
C ALA A 298 -1.51 3.45 -7.07
N ILE A 299 -1.24 4.36 -6.13
CA ILE A 299 -2.18 4.70 -5.04
C ILE A 299 -3.49 5.25 -5.60
N THR A 300 -3.41 6.16 -6.58
CA THR A 300 -4.60 6.74 -7.21
C THR A 300 -5.45 5.68 -7.90
N LEU A 301 -4.81 4.74 -8.62
CA LEU A 301 -5.47 3.60 -9.26
C LEU A 301 -6.16 2.69 -8.23
N ILE A 302 -5.52 2.44 -7.10
CA ILE A 302 -6.09 1.64 -6.00
C ILE A 302 -7.30 2.34 -5.37
N VAL A 303 -7.19 3.64 -5.10
CA VAL A 303 -8.32 4.43 -4.57
C VAL A 303 -9.46 4.46 -5.58
N ALA A 304 -9.17 4.64 -6.87
CA ALA A 304 -10.15 4.60 -7.94
C ALA A 304 -10.81 3.21 -8.05
N SER A 305 -10.05 2.13 -7.98
CA SER A 305 -10.59 0.77 -8.03
C SER A 305 -11.49 0.49 -6.84
N GLU A 306 -11.12 0.91 -5.63
CA GLU A 306 -11.96 0.79 -4.44
C GLU A 306 -13.25 1.62 -4.57
N LYS A 307 -13.18 2.85 -5.09
CA LYS A 307 -14.36 3.70 -5.36
C LYS A 307 -15.32 3.08 -6.38
N LEU A 308 -14.80 2.38 -7.39
CA LEU A 308 -15.63 1.69 -8.38
C LEU A 308 -16.18 0.36 -7.90
N THR A 309 -15.53 -0.26 -6.92
CA THR A 309 -15.90 -1.58 -6.40
C THR A 309 -16.44 -1.45 -4.97
N VAL A 310 -15.64 -1.87 -4.01
CA VAL A 310 -16.02 -2.19 -2.64
C VAL A 310 -16.33 -0.99 -1.74
N ARG A 311 -16.15 0.24 -2.24
CA ARG A 311 -16.45 1.51 -1.56
C ARG A 311 -17.27 2.45 -2.45
N SER A 312 -18.03 1.91 -3.41
CA SER A 312 -18.90 2.72 -4.26
C SER A 312 -20.02 3.41 -3.46
N LYS A 313 -20.24 4.70 -3.75
CA LYS A 313 -21.32 5.51 -3.19
C LYS A 313 -22.49 5.73 -4.16
N SER A 314 -22.37 5.20 -5.38
CA SER A 314 -23.40 5.33 -6.43
C SER A 314 -24.69 4.61 -6.03
N LEU A 315 -25.84 5.19 -6.41
CA LEU A 315 -27.16 4.58 -6.18
C LEU A 315 -27.30 3.22 -6.86
N THR A 316 -26.72 3.10 -8.05
CA THR A 316 -26.55 1.84 -8.77
C THR A 316 -25.06 1.53 -8.84
N HIS A 317 -24.67 0.36 -8.35
CA HIS A 317 -23.28 -0.06 -8.30
C HIS A 317 -22.71 -0.12 -9.73
N PRO A 318 -21.63 0.61 -10.05
CA PRO A 318 -21.19 0.81 -11.44
C PRO A 318 -20.72 -0.49 -12.12
N VAL A 319 -20.24 -1.46 -11.33
CA VAL A 319 -19.74 -2.74 -11.84
C VAL A 319 -20.78 -3.87 -11.83
N THR A 320 -21.61 -4.00 -10.80
CA THR A 320 -22.57 -5.11 -10.65
C THR A 320 -23.98 -4.74 -11.13
N GLY A 321 -24.28 -3.44 -11.27
CA GLY A 321 -25.63 -2.94 -11.55
C GLY A 321 -26.61 -3.11 -10.38
N ALA A 322 -26.15 -3.57 -9.22
CA ALA A 322 -26.99 -3.76 -8.05
C ALA A 322 -27.38 -2.41 -7.43
N SER A 323 -28.61 -2.32 -6.92
CA SER A 323 -29.03 -1.18 -6.10
C SER A 323 -28.18 -1.07 -4.84
N ARG A 324 -27.90 0.15 -4.42
CA ARG A 324 -27.16 0.41 -3.19
C ARG A 324 -27.89 -0.17 -1.98
N SER A 325 -27.14 -0.84 -1.10
CA SER A 325 -27.73 -1.52 0.06
C SER A 325 -28.34 -0.51 1.05
N PRO A 326 -29.47 -0.83 1.71
CA PRO A 326 -30.02 0.00 2.79
C PRO A 326 -29.02 0.25 3.92
N LEU A 327 -28.20 -0.77 4.24
CA LEU A 327 -27.15 -0.69 5.24
C LEU A 327 -26.10 0.38 4.92
N ASP A 328 -25.69 0.50 3.64
CA ASP A 328 -24.73 1.52 3.22
C ASP A 328 -25.33 2.93 3.26
N ILE A 329 -26.63 3.08 2.97
CA ILE A 329 -27.33 4.37 3.06
C ILE A 329 -27.45 4.81 4.51
N GLU A 330 -27.81 3.90 5.41
CA GLU A 330 -27.88 4.19 6.84
C GLU A 330 -26.50 4.49 7.45
N CYS A 331 -25.46 3.76 7.02
CA CYS A 331 -24.09 4.02 7.43
C CYS A 331 -23.66 5.45 7.09
N ASP A 332 -23.91 5.90 5.86
CA ASP A 332 -23.61 7.27 5.44
C ASP A 332 -24.34 8.29 6.32
N LYS A 333 -25.65 8.09 6.57
CA LYS A 333 -26.43 8.97 7.43
C LYS A 333 -25.89 9.02 8.86
N ALA A 334 -25.47 7.88 9.40
CA ALA A 334 -24.95 7.80 10.76
C ALA A 334 -23.59 8.50 10.88
N ILE A 335 -22.68 8.28 9.94
CA ILE A 335 -21.34 8.89 9.98
C ILE A 335 -21.41 10.39 9.69
N LEU A 336 -22.33 10.85 8.85
CA LEU A 336 -22.54 12.28 8.66
C LEU A 336 -23.02 12.99 9.94
N LYS A 337 -23.77 12.29 10.80
CA LYS A 337 -24.25 12.85 12.08
C LYS A 337 -23.17 12.86 13.17
N ALA A 338 -22.30 11.87 13.20
CA ALA A 338 -21.28 11.72 14.23
C ALA A 338 -19.97 11.23 13.60
N PRO A 339 -19.25 12.11 12.88
CA PRO A 339 -18.01 11.73 12.23
C PRO A 339 -16.88 11.60 13.26
N ALA A 340 -16.07 10.54 13.17
CA ALA A 340 -14.87 10.43 13.98
C ALA A 340 -13.73 11.35 13.47
N GLY A 341 -13.85 11.95 12.28
CA GLY A 341 -12.83 12.74 11.60
C GLY A 341 -13.41 13.87 10.77
N SER A 342 -12.77 14.20 9.64
CA SER A 342 -13.28 15.19 8.69
C SER A 342 -13.83 14.50 7.45
N PRO A 343 -15.15 14.24 7.34
CA PRO A 343 -15.73 13.53 6.20
C PRO A 343 -15.47 14.23 4.88
N TRP A 344 -15.43 15.57 4.89
CA TRP A 344 -15.13 16.34 3.69
C TRP A 344 -13.73 16.02 3.18
N LEU A 345 -12.72 16.03 4.05
CA LEU A 345 -11.34 15.72 3.69
C LEU A 345 -11.16 14.24 3.31
N GLU A 346 -11.83 13.35 4.03
CA GLU A 346 -11.61 11.90 3.96
C GLU A 346 -12.45 11.19 2.89
N LYS A 347 -13.55 11.80 2.41
CA LYS A 347 -14.54 11.13 1.54
C LYS A 347 -14.78 11.84 0.21
N SER A 348 -14.46 13.12 0.08
CA SER A 348 -14.67 13.85 -1.17
C SER A 348 -13.45 13.78 -2.09
N THR A 349 -13.67 13.83 -3.40
CA THR A 349 -12.56 13.91 -4.36
C THR A 349 -11.78 15.21 -4.20
N ALA A 350 -12.47 16.33 -3.94
CA ALA A 350 -11.82 17.60 -3.62
C ALA A 350 -10.95 17.50 -2.37
N GLY A 351 -11.49 16.93 -1.29
CA GLY A 351 -10.75 16.68 -0.04
C GLY A 351 -9.53 15.78 -0.25
N PHE A 352 -9.64 14.72 -1.06
CA PHE A 352 -8.49 13.89 -1.42
C PHE A 352 -7.41 14.68 -2.15
N ILE A 353 -7.78 15.52 -3.13
CA ILE A 353 -6.83 16.39 -3.84
C ILE A 353 -6.18 17.39 -2.88
N THR A 354 -6.96 18.05 -2.03
CA THR A 354 -6.44 18.99 -1.02
C THR A 354 -5.49 18.28 -0.05
N ALA A 355 -5.83 17.08 0.41
CA ALA A 355 -4.98 16.27 1.27
C ALA A 355 -3.68 15.86 0.56
N CYS A 356 -3.74 15.51 -0.74
CA CYS A 356 -2.55 15.20 -1.53
C CYS A 356 -1.60 16.41 -1.60
N LEU A 357 -2.12 17.61 -1.79
CA LEU A 357 -1.33 18.84 -1.83
C LEU A 357 -0.78 19.22 -0.44
N ALA A 358 -1.57 19.02 0.61
CA ALA A 358 -1.21 19.46 1.96
C ALA A 358 -0.26 18.50 2.69
N GLY A 359 -0.35 17.19 2.44
CA GLY A 359 0.43 16.18 3.18
C GLY A 359 1.05 15.09 2.30
N GLY A 360 0.94 15.22 0.98
CA GLY A 360 1.35 14.21 0.02
C GLY A 360 0.31 13.10 -0.19
N PRO A 361 0.44 12.28 -1.25
CA PRO A 361 -0.53 11.22 -1.56
C PRO A 361 -0.61 10.11 -0.52
N GLY A 362 0.50 9.83 0.19
CA GLY A 362 0.51 8.88 1.31
C GLY A 362 -0.42 9.29 2.45
N PHE A 363 -0.44 10.59 2.80
CA PHE A 363 -1.36 11.17 3.77
C PHE A 363 -2.81 11.06 3.27
N ALA A 364 -3.08 11.52 2.05
CA ALA A 364 -4.42 11.50 1.47
C ALA A 364 -5.02 10.09 1.39
N ALA A 365 -4.23 9.12 0.95
CA ALA A 365 -4.64 7.72 0.88
C ALA A 365 -4.88 7.13 2.26
N SER A 366 -4.05 7.43 3.25
CA SER A 366 -4.26 7.00 4.64
C SER A 366 -5.55 7.55 5.22
N MET A 367 -5.85 8.84 4.99
CA MET A 367 -7.09 9.48 5.42
C MET A 367 -8.32 8.86 4.72
N TRP A 368 -8.21 8.57 3.41
CA TRP A 368 -9.24 7.84 2.67
C TRP A 368 -9.47 6.42 3.19
N TRP A 369 -8.40 5.68 3.47
CA TRP A 369 -8.48 4.32 4.00
C TRP A 369 -9.07 4.30 5.41
N CYS A 370 -8.64 5.23 6.28
CA CYS A 370 -9.18 5.47 7.62
C CYS A 370 -10.71 5.56 7.60
N SER A 371 -11.27 6.50 6.81
CA SER A 371 -12.72 6.69 6.72
C SER A 371 -13.46 5.42 6.28
N GLY A 372 -12.90 4.65 5.34
CA GLY A 372 -13.56 3.42 4.92
C GLY A 372 -13.44 2.28 5.95
N GLU A 373 -12.46 2.30 6.85
CA GLU A 373 -12.40 1.38 7.99
C GLU A 373 -13.36 1.82 9.12
N GLU A 374 -13.59 3.13 9.30
CA GLU A 374 -14.67 3.65 10.16
C GLU A 374 -16.05 3.18 9.65
N GLU A 375 -16.30 3.29 8.34
CA GLU A 375 -17.51 2.77 7.69
C GLU A 375 -17.67 1.26 7.86
N ALA A 376 -16.57 0.51 7.71
CA ALA A 376 -16.58 -0.92 7.92
C ALA A 376 -16.93 -1.28 9.37
N GLY A 377 -16.34 -0.57 10.35
CA GLY A 377 -16.60 -0.77 11.77
C GLY A 377 -18.02 -0.44 12.18
N TRP A 378 -18.60 0.66 11.65
CA TRP A 378 -19.99 0.99 11.89
C TRP A 378 -20.92 -0.13 11.39
N LYS A 379 -20.70 -0.59 10.16
CA LYS A 379 -21.48 -1.67 9.55
C LYS A 379 -21.34 -2.99 10.33
N ALA A 380 -20.13 -3.34 10.74
CA ALA A 380 -19.86 -4.53 11.55
C ALA A 380 -20.61 -4.51 12.89
N ARG A 381 -20.56 -3.37 13.61
CA ARG A 381 -21.30 -3.20 14.87
C ARG A 381 -22.81 -3.31 14.69
N LYS A 382 -23.34 -2.76 13.60
CA LYS A 382 -24.78 -2.86 13.32
C LYS A 382 -25.20 -4.32 13.09
N ALA A 383 -24.49 -5.07 12.25
CA ALA A 383 -24.86 -6.48 12.07
C ALA A 383 -24.60 -7.34 13.30
N TRP A 384 -23.61 -7.01 14.14
CA TRP A 384 -23.45 -7.71 15.41
C TRP A 384 -24.69 -7.53 16.29
N ARG A 385 -25.22 -6.30 16.40
CA ARG A 385 -26.48 -6.04 17.12
C ARG A 385 -27.63 -6.82 16.51
N GLU A 386 -27.74 -6.86 15.19
CA GLU A 386 -28.81 -7.62 14.52
C GLU A 386 -28.66 -9.14 14.70
N ALA A 387 -27.43 -9.66 14.71
CA ALA A 387 -27.15 -11.10 14.83
C ALA A 387 -27.20 -11.62 16.27
N VAL A 388 -27.00 -10.76 17.28
CA VAL A 388 -26.93 -11.14 18.70
C VAL A 388 -28.14 -10.62 19.50
N ALA A 389 -28.62 -9.39 19.24
CA ALA A 389 -29.74 -8.81 19.99
C ALA A 389 -31.13 -9.28 19.52
N VAL A 390 -31.25 -9.84 18.30
CA VAL A 390 -32.54 -10.36 17.78
C VAL A 390 -32.78 -11.80 18.23
N ASP A 391 -31.75 -12.62 18.34
CA ASP A 391 -31.89 -14.02 18.83
C ASP A 391 -31.97 -14.08 20.37
N GLY A 392 -31.40 -13.12 21.11
CA GLY A 392 -31.63 -13.00 22.57
C GLY A 392 -33.09 -12.67 22.96
N LYS A 393 -33.96 -12.38 21.98
CA LYS A 393 -35.42 -12.26 22.14
C LYS A 393 -36.19 -13.53 21.76
N LYS A 394 -35.54 -14.54 21.17
CA LYS A 394 -36.18 -15.84 20.86
C LYS A 394 -35.99 -16.87 21.98
N ASP A 395 -34.98 -16.67 22.84
CA ASP A 395 -34.72 -17.49 24.03
C ASP A 395 -35.32 -16.87 25.32
N LYS A 396 -36.22 -15.91 25.19
CA LYS A 396 -37.10 -15.37 26.24
C LYS A 396 -38.53 -15.42 25.74
#